data_AF-A0A9P1J1X2-F1
#
_entry.id   AF-A0A9P1J1X2-F1
#
_cell.length_a   1.000
_cell.length_b   1.000
_cell.length_c   1.000
_cell.angle_alpha   90.00
_cell.angle_beta   90.00
_cell.angle_gamma   90.00
#
_symmetry.space_group_name_H-M   'P 1'
#
loop_
_entity.id
_entity.type
_entity.pdbx_description
1 polymer ?
#
loop_
_entity_poly.entity_id
_entity_poly.type
_entity_poly.pdbx_seq_one_letter_code
_entity_poly.pdbx_strand_id
1 'polypeptide(L)'
;MIKRCVTYEGELLPFHQFDMDVGYDQGLDRVFVIWPITICHEIDERSPLWDIGADDLKSAKFEIIAILEGVVESVGSTTQARTSYLPSEILWGHRFEKLVHYKKENGQYNIDFGKFHNVYSVNTPACSAAEIERLRSEGIFNESEYQMYPVDNKMNLYDNDDLSPVRDSVDLSNQIQILRRDSDEDPDAGEESMELVDLGIHHKCSIRSQSPIITNAAPPHLLQPGHKNSCAVRRGMLAPPVSHS
;
A
#
# COMPACT_ATOMS: atom_id res chain seq x y z
N MET A 1 -2.20 -12.21 -7.94
CA MET A 1 -1.14 -13.16 -8.38
C MET A 1 -1.75 -14.32 -9.16
N ILE A 2 -1.14 -14.73 -10.27
CA ILE A 2 -1.51 -15.93 -11.02
C ILE A 2 -0.51 -17.05 -10.71
N LYS A 3 -0.99 -18.23 -10.32
CA LYS A 3 -0.16 -19.41 -10.03
C LYS A 3 -0.92 -20.69 -10.29
N ARG A 4 -0.21 -21.74 -10.71
CA ARG A 4 -0.75 -23.10 -10.80
C ARG A 4 -1.06 -23.64 -9.39
N CYS A 5 -2.27 -24.13 -9.17
CA CYS A 5 -2.62 -24.84 -7.94
C CYS A 5 -3.42 -26.11 -8.22
N VAL A 6 -3.50 -26.99 -7.22
CA VAL A 6 -4.34 -28.19 -7.24
C VAL A 6 -5.29 -28.09 -6.06
N THR A 7 -6.59 -28.26 -6.28
CA THR A 7 -7.59 -28.20 -5.22
C THR A 7 -7.52 -29.44 -4.31
N TYR A 8 -8.21 -29.41 -3.18
CA TYR A 8 -8.26 -30.55 -2.26
C TYR A 8 -8.91 -31.80 -2.89
N GLU A 9 -9.79 -31.61 -3.87
CA GLU A 9 -10.44 -32.66 -4.65
C GLU A 9 -9.55 -33.21 -5.77
N GLY A 10 -8.36 -32.64 -5.97
CA GLY A 10 -7.39 -33.05 -6.99
C GLY A 10 -7.57 -32.38 -8.36
N GLU A 11 -8.42 -31.36 -8.48
CA GLU A 11 -8.56 -30.59 -9.72
C GLU A 11 -7.33 -29.71 -9.95
N LEU A 12 -6.76 -29.78 -11.15
CA LEU A 12 -5.64 -28.93 -11.54
C LEU A 12 -6.16 -27.60 -12.11
N LEU A 13 -5.76 -26.49 -11.50
CA LEU A 13 -6.02 -25.12 -11.98
C LEU A 13 -4.72 -24.52 -12.53
N PRO A 14 -4.52 -24.44 -13.87
CA PRO A 14 -3.25 -23.97 -14.45
C PRO A 14 -2.95 -22.50 -14.15
N PHE A 15 -3.98 -21.65 -14.09
CA PHE A 15 -3.86 -20.19 -13.94
C PHE A 15 -4.82 -19.68 -12.87
N HIS A 16 -4.74 -20.24 -11.66
CA HIS A 16 -5.56 -19.75 -10.56
C HIS A 16 -5.12 -18.35 -10.15
N GLN A 17 -6.09 -17.46 -9.96
CA GLN A 17 -5.86 -16.09 -9.54
C GLN A 17 -6.05 -16.00 -8.04
N PHE A 18 -4.96 -15.76 -7.33
CA PHE A 18 -4.95 -15.43 -5.91
C PHE A 18 -4.99 -13.91 -5.77
N ASP A 19 -5.97 -13.42 -5.04
CA ASP A 19 -6.02 -12.00 -4.69
C ASP A 19 -4.83 -11.61 -3.80
N MET A 20 -4.41 -10.36 -3.89
CA MET A 20 -3.33 -9.81 -3.06
C MET A 20 -3.80 -8.51 -2.45
N ASP A 21 -4.15 -8.54 -1.17
CA ASP A 21 -4.71 -7.37 -0.50
C ASP A 21 -3.69 -6.23 -0.40
N VAL A 22 -4.09 -5.05 -0.85
CA VAL A 22 -3.33 -3.80 -0.74
C VAL A 22 -4.05 -2.79 0.17
N GLY A 23 -4.96 -3.29 1.01
CA GLY A 23 -5.72 -2.55 2.00
C GLY A 23 -7.17 -2.27 1.59
N TYR A 24 -7.79 -3.16 0.82
CA TYR A 24 -9.19 -3.04 0.37
C TYR A 24 -10.16 -2.91 1.55
N ASP A 25 -10.02 -3.76 2.56
CA ASP A 25 -10.91 -3.78 3.73
C ASP A 25 -10.83 -2.47 4.55
N GLN A 26 -9.70 -1.78 4.49
CA GLN A 26 -9.47 -0.49 5.15
C GLN A 26 -9.67 0.70 4.19
N GLY A 27 -9.91 0.42 2.90
CA GLY A 27 -10.07 1.40 1.85
C GLY A 27 -8.79 2.17 1.49
N LEU A 28 -7.62 1.62 1.81
CA LEU A 28 -6.28 2.16 1.52
C LEU A 28 -5.85 1.90 0.07
N ASP A 29 -6.54 1.01 -0.62
CA ASP A 29 -6.41 0.73 -2.06
C ASP A 29 -6.82 1.93 -2.93
N ARG A 30 -7.65 2.82 -2.39
CA ARG A 30 -8.08 4.06 -3.05
C ARG A 30 -7.07 5.17 -2.79
N VAL A 31 -6.16 5.35 -3.73
CA VAL A 31 -5.06 6.29 -3.62
C VAL A 31 -5.34 7.62 -4.31
N PHE A 32 -4.81 8.71 -3.73
CA PHE A 32 -4.82 10.04 -4.35
C PHE A 32 -3.46 10.33 -5.01
N VAL A 33 -3.39 10.10 -6.32
CA VAL A 33 -2.13 10.04 -7.07
C VAL A 33 -1.65 11.41 -7.56
N ILE A 34 -1.30 12.31 -6.64
CA ILE A 34 -0.59 13.57 -6.98
C ILE A 34 0.93 13.37 -7.01
N TRP A 35 1.45 12.54 -6.10
CA TRP A 35 2.88 12.24 -5.95
C TRP A 35 3.12 10.75 -6.20
N PRO A 36 4.36 10.32 -6.51
CA PRO A 36 4.71 8.90 -6.53
C PRO A 36 4.31 8.21 -5.23
N ILE A 37 3.65 7.05 -5.35
CA ILE A 37 3.15 6.27 -4.21
C ILE A 37 3.75 4.87 -4.28
N THR A 38 4.16 4.35 -3.13
CA THR A 38 4.49 2.93 -2.98
C THR A 38 3.24 2.18 -2.52
N ILE A 39 2.79 1.22 -3.33
CA ILE A 39 1.74 0.29 -2.95
C ILE A 39 2.34 -0.85 -2.14
N CYS A 40 1.70 -1.19 -1.03
CA CYS A 40 2.18 -2.21 -0.10
C CYS A 40 1.18 -3.36 -0.04
N HIS A 41 1.67 -4.59 -0.23
CA HIS A 41 0.97 -5.81 0.14
C HIS A 41 1.64 -6.37 1.39
N GLU A 42 0.88 -6.53 2.47
CA GLU A 42 1.37 -7.19 3.68
C GLU A 42 1.37 -8.71 3.46
N ILE A 43 2.49 -9.36 3.74
CA ILE A 43 2.61 -10.81 3.65
C ILE A 43 2.19 -11.42 4.99
N ASP A 44 0.88 -11.61 5.14
CA ASP A 44 0.25 -12.28 6.29
C ASP A 44 -0.08 -13.75 5.97
N GLU A 45 -0.72 -14.46 6.92
CA GLU A 45 -1.16 -15.85 6.77
C GLU A 45 -2.15 -16.11 5.63
N ARG A 46 -2.76 -15.06 5.06
CA ARG A 46 -3.68 -15.12 3.93
C ARG A 46 -2.99 -14.82 2.61
N SER A 47 -1.83 -14.19 2.66
CA SER A 47 -1.01 -13.89 1.49
C SER A 47 -0.60 -15.18 0.77
N PRO A 48 -0.69 -15.21 -0.57
CA PRO A 48 -0.19 -16.36 -1.32
C PRO A 48 1.35 -16.44 -1.35
N LEU A 49 2.05 -15.46 -0.76
CA LEU A 49 3.50 -15.42 -0.57
C LEU A 49 3.94 -15.85 0.85
N TRP A 50 3.01 -16.19 1.74
CA TRP A 50 3.27 -16.49 3.16
C TRP A 50 4.43 -17.47 3.42
N ASP A 51 4.49 -18.54 2.64
CA ASP A 51 5.48 -19.61 2.77
C ASP A 51 6.71 -19.44 1.87
N ILE A 52 6.87 -18.32 1.16
CA ILE A 52 7.96 -18.11 0.19
C ILE A 52 9.12 -17.37 0.87
N GLY A 53 10.28 -18.03 0.99
CA GLY A 53 11.54 -17.40 1.39
C GLY A 53 12.34 -16.83 0.21
N ALA A 54 13.48 -16.21 0.53
CA ALA A 54 14.36 -15.58 -0.46
C ALA A 54 14.91 -16.56 -1.51
N ASP A 55 15.25 -17.79 -1.09
CA ASP A 55 15.73 -18.83 -1.99
C ASP A 55 14.59 -19.47 -2.79
N ASP A 56 13.42 -19.65 -2.18
CA ASP A 56 12.23 -20.18 -2.85
C ASP A 56 11.80 -19.26 -4.01
N LEU A 57 11.85 -17.94 -3.78
CA LEU A 57 11.50 -16.92 -4.77
C LEU A 57 12.25 -17.10 -6.09
N LYS A 58 13.53 -17.51 -6.06
CA LYS A 58 14.37 -17.71 -7.24
C LYS A 58 13.86 -18.82 -8.16
N SER A 59 13.16 -19.81 -7.59
CA SER A 59 12.62 -20.97 -8.31
C SER A 59 11.08 -20.94 -8.41
N ALA A 60 10.46 -19.93 -7.82
CA ALA A 60 9.02 -19.79 -7.78
C ALA A 60 8.43 -19.61 -9.19
N LYS A 61 7.18 -20.05 -9.35
CA LYS A 61 6.45 -19.99 -10.61
C LYS A 61 5.09 -19.33 -10.37
N PHE A 62 5.07 -18.02 -10.52
CA PHE A 62 3.87 -17.20 -10.46
C PHE A 62 4.10 -15.92 -11.27
N GLU A 63 3.04 -15.14 -11.47
CA GLU A 63 3.10 -13.79 -12.03
C GLU A 63 2.24 -12.87 -11.16
N ILE A 64 2.77 -11.74 -10.72
CA ILE A 64 1.99 -10.72 -10.03
C ILE A 64 1.49 -9.73 -11.07
N ILE A 65 0.18 -9.56 -11.16
CA ILE A 65 -0.44 -8.55 -12.04
C ILE A 65 -0.83 -7.38 -11.14
N ALA A 66 -0.33 -6.20 -11.48
CA ALA A 66 -0.72 -4.95 -10.83
C ALA A 66 -1.64 -4.17 -11.77
N ILE A 67 -2.75 -3.70 -11.21
CA ILE A 67 -3.80 -2.98 -11.94
C ILE A 67 -4.06 -1.67 -11.20
N LEU A 68 -4.02 -0.56 -11.93
CA LEU A 68 -4.44 0.74 -11.44
C LEU A 68 -5.63 1.20 -12.27
N GLU A 69 -6.76 1.45 -11.61
CA GLU A 69 -7.97 1.98 -12.21
C GLU A 69 -8.19 3.42 -11.73
N GLY A 70 -8.65 4.28 -12.63
CA GLY A 70 -8.96 5.66 -12.30
C GLY A 70 -9.80 6.33 -13.38
N VAL A 71 -10.41 7.47 -13.05
CA VAL A 71 -11.13 8.30 -14.02
C VAL A 71 -10.23 9.45 -14.43
N VAL A 72 -10.09 9.66 -15.73
CA VAL A 72 -9.37 10.83 -16.26
C VAL A 72 -10.35 12.00 -16.28
N GLU A 73 -10.11 13.01 -15.43
CA GLU A 73 -11.02 14.16 -15.19
C GLU A 73 -11.45 14.83 -16.49
N SER A 74 -10.52 15.05 -17.43
CA SER A 74 -10.79 15.76 -18.69
C SER A 74 -11.68 15.00 -19.68
N VAL A 75 -11.78 13.67 -19.57
CA VAL A 75 -12.52 12.83 -20.53
C VAL A 75 -13.74 12.18 -19.87
N GLY A 76 -13.78 12.10 -18.53
CA GLY A 76 -14.83 11.41 -17.78
C GLY A 76 -14.83 9.89 -17.97
N SER A 77 -13.86 9.35 -18.71
CA SER A 77 -13.74 7.92 -18.98
C SER A 77 -12.87 7.21 -17.94
N THR A 78 -13.28 6.01 -17.54
CA THR A 78 -12.46 5.10 -16.74
C THR A 78 -11.27 4.58 -17.56
N THR A 79 -10.08 4.70 -17.01
CA THR A 79 -8.82 4.21 -17.55
C THR A 79 -8.24 3.15 -16.63
N GLN A 80 -7.63 2.13 -17.22
CA GLN A 80 -6.94 1.07 -16.48
C GLN A 80 -5.52 0.92 -17.02
N ALA A 81 -4.53 1.08 -16.14
CA ALA A 81 -3.15 0.72 -16.39
C ALA A 81 -2.87 -0.67 -15.80
N ARG A 82 -2.12 -1.49 -16.53
CA ARG A 82 -1.76 -2.86 -16.12
C ARG A 82 -0.28 -3.08 -16.33
N THR A 83 0.36 -3.75 -15.39
CA THR A 83 1.72 -4.29 -15.53
C THR A 83 1.78 -5.63 -14.83
N SER A 84 2.83 -6.41 -15.10
CA SER A 84 3.10 -7.63 -14.36
C SER A 84 4.56 -7.76 -13.94
N TYR A 85 4.79 -8.60 -12.94
CA TYR A 85 6.09 -8.91 -12.39
C TYR A 85 6.28 -10.42 -12.28
N LEU A 86 7.37 -10.91 -12.84
CA LEU A 86 7.88 -12.26 -12.66
C LEU A 86 8.67 -12.36 -11.33
N PRO A 87 8.85 -13.57 -10.78
CA PRO A 87 9.59 -13.75 -9.54
C PRO A 87 11.04 -13.23 -9.63
N SER A 88 11.65 -13.31 -10.81
CA SER A 88 12.99 -12.79 -11.09
C SER A 88 13.09 -11.26 -11.07
N GLU A 89 11.96 -10.54 -11.16
CA GLU A 89 11.89 -9.08 -11.13
C GLU A 89 11.63 -8.55 -9.72
N ILE A 90 11.35 -9.44 -8.77
CA ILE A 90 11.12 -9.09 -7.36
C ILE A 90 12.47 -9.09 -6.64
N LEU A 91 12.87 -7.91 -6.18
CA LEU A 91 14.14 -7.71 -5.48
C LEU A 91 13.96 -7.93 -3.97
N TRP A 92 14.29 -9.13 -3.48
CA TRP A 92 14.31 -9.42 -2.04
C TRP A 92 15.33 -8.54 -1.31
N GLY A 93 14.97 -8.01 -0.14
CA GLY A 93 15.87 -7.19 0.67
C GLY A 93 16.27 -5.86 0.02
N HIS A 94 15.35 -5.24 -0.73
CA HIS A 94 15.56 -3.94 -1.35
C HIS A 94 14.47 -2.95 -0.96
N ARG A 95 14.79 -1.66 -1.03
CA ARG A 95 13.84 -0.54 -0.84
C ARG A 95 14.06 0.52 -1.91
N PHE A 96 12.99 1.24 -2.27
CA PHE A 96 13.08 2.40 -3.16
C PHE A 96 13.83 3.56 -2.51
N GLU A 97 14.64 4.27 -3.30
CA GLU A 97 15.20 5.55 -2.89
C GLU A 97 14.11 6.61 -2.65
N LYS A 98 14.36 7.54 -1.73
CA LYS A 98 13.44 8.66 -1.46
C LYS A 98 13.44 9.62 -2.67
N LEU A 99 12.27 9.84 -3.25
CA LEU A 99 12.07 10.71 -4.43
C LEU A 99 11.81 12.17 -4.07
N VAL A 100 11.15 12.40 -2.94
CA VAL A 100 10.66 13.72 -2.55
C VAL A 100 11.65 14.39 -1.60
N HIS A 101 12.12 15.57 -1.97
CA HIS A 101 13.03 16.38 -1.17
C HIS A 101 12.42 17.73 -0.86
N TYR A 102 12.41 18.12 0.41
CA TYR A 102 11.98 19.44 0.83
C TYR A 102 13.17 20.42 0.81
N LYS A 103 13.02 21.51 0.08
CA LYS A 103 14.01 22.59 0.01
C LYS A 103 13.64 23.69 1.00
N LYS A 104 14.33 23.70 2.14
CA LYS A 104 14.11 24.70 3.20
C LYS A 104 14.31 26.14 2.73
N GLU A 105 15.17 26.36 1.75
CA GLU A 105 15.52 27.69 1.23
C GLU A 105 14.36 28.42 0.55
N ASN A 106 13.46 27.69 -0.12
CA ASN A 106 12.35 28.26 -0.88
C ASN A 106 10.99 27.67 -0.51
N GLY A 107 10.93 26.75 0.46
CA GLY A 107 9.70 26.11 0.94
C GLY A 107 9.07 25.12 -0.05
N GLN A 108 9.82 24.65 -1.06
CA GLN A 108 9.26 23.81 -2.13
C GLN A 108 9.59 22.33 -1.95
N TYR A 109 8.70 21.47 -2.45
CA TYR A 109 8.96 20.04 -2.62
C TYR A 109 9.40 19.75 -4.05
N ASN A 110 10.54 19.08 -4.18
CA ASN A 110 11.06 18.64 -5.46
C ASN A 110 10.99 17.11 -5.54
N ILE A 111 10.47 16.61 -6.67
CA ILE A 111 10.50 15.19 -7.02
C ILE A 111 11.64 14.96 -7.99
N ASP A 112 12.54 14.05 -7.67
CA ASP A 112 13.53 13.56 -8.62
C ASP A 112 13.05 12.26 -9.27
N PHE A 113 12.38 12.38 -10.42
CA PHE A 113 11.93 11.22 -11.20
C PHE A 113 13.09 10.41 -11.80
N GLY A 114 14.31 10.95 -11.86
CA GLY A 114 15.49 10.18 -12.25
C GLY A 114 15.80 9.04 -11.29
N LYS A 115 15.30 9.12 -10.05
CA LYS A 115 15.44 8.09 -9.02
C LYS A 115 14.24 7.17 -8.91
N PHE A 116 13.22 7.32 -9.77
CA PHE A 116 11.95 6.59 -9.63
C PHE A 116 12.12 5.07 -9.56
N HIS A 117 13.08 4.53 -10.31
CA HIS A 117 13.40 3.10 -10.32
C HIS A 117 14.59 2.73 -9.43
N ASN A 118 15.21 3.70 -8.75
CA ASN A 118 16.38 3.44 -7.93
C ASN A 118 16.01 2.69 -6.66
N VAL A 119 16.85 1.72 -6.32
CA VAL A 119 16.72 0.90 -5.12
C VAL A 119 18.06 0.77 -4.43
N TYR A 120 18.02 0.52 -3.13
CA TYR A 120 19.19 0.18 -2.32
C TYR A 120 18.92 -1.10 -1.52
N SER A 121 20.00 -1.84 -1.25
CA SER A 121 19.93 -3.07 -0.47
C SER A 121 19.78 -2.78 1.03
N VAL A 122 19.05 -3.65 1.71
CA VAL A 122 18.80 -3.58 3.15
C VAL A 122 18.95 -4.96 3.77
N ASN A 123 19.37 -5.01 5.04
CA ASN A 123 19.36 -6.28 5.76
C ASN A 123 17.91 -6.73 5.93
N THR A 124 17.58 -7.93 5.48
CA THR A 124 16.22 -8.50 5.52
C THR A 124 16.35 -10.00 5.78
N PRO A 125 15.51 -10.59 6.64
CA PRO A 125 15.53 -12.03 6.87
C PRO A 125 15.40 -12.79 5.54
N ALA A 126 16.15 -13.88 5.37
CA ALA A 126 16.08 -14.70 4.15
C ALA A 126 14.93 -15.72 4.18
N CYS A 127 14.32 -15.94 5.35
CA CYS A 127 13.22 -16.88 5.53
C CYS A 127 11.86 -16.28 5.13
N SER A 128 10.86 -17.14 5.01
CA SER A 128 9.48 -16.75 4.69
C SER A 128 8.82 -16.02 5.87
N ALA A 129 7.71 -15.34 5.59
CA ALA A 129 6.92 -14.69 6.64
C ALA A 129 6.37 -15.70 7.67
N ALA A 130 5.98 -16.89 7.23
CA ALA A 130 5.59 -18.01 8.09
C ALA A 130 6.68 -18.39 9.10
N GLU A 131 7.92 -18.47 8.63
CA GLU A 131 9.06 -18.82 9.47
C GLU A 131 9.42 -17.70 10.44
N ILE A 132 9.34 -16.43 10.01
CA ILE A 132 9.53 -15.27 10.89
C ILE A 132 8.52 -15.32 12.03
N GLU A 133 7.24 -15.55 11.74
CA GLU A 133 6.20 -15.60 12.76
C GLU A 133 6.42 -16.77 13.74
N ARG A 134 6.86 -17.93 13.23
CA ARG A 134 7.26 -19.06 14.09
C ARG A 134 8.40 -18.66 15.04
N LEU A 135 9.50 -18.13 14.50
CA LEU A 135 10.66 -17.72 15.29
C LEU A 135 10.33 -16.61 16.30
N ARG A 136 9.39 -15.71 15.96
CA ARG A 136 8.86 -14.69 16.85
C ARG A 136 8.11 -15.32 18.01
N SER A 137 7.24 -16.29 17.75
CA SER A 137 6.48 -17.01 18.79
C SER A 137 7.38 -17.81 19.75
N GLU A 138 8.53 -18.29 19.26
CA GLU A 138 9.55 -19.00 20.05
C GLU A 138 10.51 -18.06 20.79
N GLY A 139 10.44 -16.75 20.54
CA GLY A 139 11.33 -15.74 21.15
C GLY A 139 12.77 -15.78 20.63
N ILE A 140 13.00 -16.38 19.45
CA ILE A 140 14.31 -16.54 18.83
C ILE A 140 14.59 -15.43 17.81
N PHE A 141 13.53 -14.84 17.24
CA PHE A 141 13.67 -13.81 16.22
C PHE A 141 14.15 -12.46 16.79
N ASN A 142 15.30 -11.98 16.32
CA ASN A 142 15.86 -10.69 16.74
C ASN A 142 15.38 -9.55 15.82
N GLU A 143 14.24 -8.93 16.18
CA GLU A 143 13.68 -7.79 15.44
C GLU A 143 14.66 -6.62 15.28
N SER A 144 15.52 -6.38 16.28
CA SER A 144 16.45 -5.23 16.28
C SER A 144 17.50 -5.30 15.19
N GLU A 145 17.81 -6.49 14.68
CA GLU A 145 18.77 -6.71 13.59
C GLU A 145 18.25 -6.18 12.24
N TYR A 146 16.92 -6.11 12.09
CA TYR A 146 16.24 -5.73 10.86
C TYR A 146 15.55 -4.37 10.94
N GLN A 147 15.70 -3.66 12.06
CA GLN A 147 15.20 -2.31 12.23
C GLN A 147 16.05 -1.30 11.47
N MET A 148 15.39 -0.47 10.68
CA MET A 148 16.04 0.60 9.89
C MET A 148 16.50 1.77 10.76
N TYR A 149 15.75 2.07 11.82
CA TYR A 149 16.02 3.19 12.71
C TYR A 149 16.42 2.64 14.07
N PRO A 150 17.51 3.15 14.69
CA PRO A 150 17.89 2.76 16.04
C PRO A 150 16.71 2.99 16.99
N VAL A 151 16.35 1.97 17.78
CA VAL A 151 15.35 2.10 18.87
C VAL A 151 15.86 3.06 19.95
N ASP A 152 17.18 3.18 20.05
CA ASP A 152 17.88 4.05 21.00
C ASP A 152 17.88 5.48 20.50
N ASN A 153 16.67 6.04 20.49
CA ASN A 153 16.49 7.44 20.76
C ASN A 153 15.02 7.72 21.06
N LYS A 154 14.74 8.15 22.29
CA LYS A 154 13.81 9.28 22.49
C LYS A 154 14.38 10.55 21.83
N MET A 155 14.87 10.51 20.59
CA MET A 155 15.02 11.70 19.78
C MET A 155 13.68 11.88 19.09
N ASN A 156 13.02 12.98 19.43
CA ASN A 156 12.80 14.04 18.47
C ASN A 156 12.50 13.58 17.03
N LEU A 157 11.54 12.67 16.87
CA LEU A 157 10.82 12.49 15.61
C LEU A 157 9.89 13.68 15.31
N TYR A 158 10.04 14.78 16.07
CA TYR A 158 9.43 16.07 15.87
C TYR A 158 10.41 17.16 15.38
N ASP A 159 11.73 16.92 15.36
CA ASP A 159 12.69 18.02 15.06
C ASP A 159 13.36 17.96 13.68
N ASN A 160 13.07 16.96 12.83
CA ASN A 160 13.68 16.89 11.49
C ASN A 160 12.70 16.70 10.32
N ASP A 161 11.40 16.52 10.60
CA ASP A 161 10.31 16.90 9.69
C ASP A 161 9.51 17.95 10.47
N ASP A 162 9.82 19.22 10.27
CA ASP A 162 9.08 20.32 10.88
C ASP A 162 7.71 20.45 10.17
N LEU A 163 6.85 19.47 10.44
CA LEU A 163 5.40 19.57 10.35
C LEU A 163 4.86 19.87 11.75
N SER A 164 5.53 20.74 12.50
CA SER A 164 4.88 21.36 13.65
C SER A 164 3.85 22.38 13.12
N PRO A 165 2.57 22.32 13.52
CA PRO A 165 1.68 23.44 13.28
C PRO A 165 2.26 24.61 14.07
N VAL A 166 2.76 25.62 13.35
CA VAL A 166 3.21 26.89 13.92
C VAL A 166 2.15 27.34 14.93
N ARG A 167 2.55 27.40 16.21
CA ARG A 167 1.70 27.83 17.34
C ARG A 167 1.62 29.36 17.43
N ASP A 168 1.55 30.03 16.29
CA ASP A 168 1.13 31.42 16.22
C ASP A 168 -0.32 31.44 15.76
N SER A 169 -1.19 31.87 16.67
CA SER A 169 -2.61 32.23 16.47
C SER A 169 -3.21 31.84 15.12
N VAL A 170 -3.94 30.74 15.11
CA VAL A 170 -4.75 30.28 13.97
C VAL A 170 -5.74 31.38 13.59
N ASP A 171 -5.43 32.12 12.53
CA ASP A 171 -6.49 32.65 11.69
C ASP A 171 -7.02 31.46 10.89
N LEU A 172 -8.29 31.11 11.08
CA LEU A 172 -8.95 29.96 10.45
C LEU A 172 -9.15 30.13 8.92
N SER A 173 -8.39 31.02 8.29
CA SER A 173 -8.51 31.41 6.88
C SER A 173 -7.60 30.59 5.93
N ASN A 174 -6.61 29.87 6.43
CA ASN A 174 -5.70 29.08 5.60
C ASN A 174 -6.23 27.67 5.31
N GLN A 175 -7.33 27.61 4.57
CA GLN A 175 -7.63 26.43 3.73
C GLN A 175 -6.60 26.37 2.59
N ILE A 176 -6.14 25.18 2.23
CA ILE A 176 -5.32 24.99 1.02
C ILE A 176 -6.20 25.35 -0.19
N GLN A 177 -6.00 26.54 -0.75
CA GLN A 177 -6.74 27.07 -1.89
C GLN A 177 -5.97 26.73 -3.17
N ILE A 178 -6.56 25.89 -4.03
CA ILE A 178 -6.02 25.59 -5.36
C ILE A 178 -6.83 26.38 -6.37
N LEU A 179 -6.20 27.36 -7.02
CA LEU A 179 -6.78 28.13 -8.12
C LEU A 179 -6.93 27.24 -9.36
N ARG A 180 -8.18 26.95 -9.76
CA ARG A 180 -8.49 26.38 -11.08
C ARG A 180 -8.96 27.50 -12.00
N ARG A 181 -8.52 27.47 -13.25
CA ARG A 181 -9.03 28.31 -14.33
C ARG A 181 -10.12 27.51 -15.04
N ASP A 182 -11.37 27.94 -14.93
CA ASP A 182 -12.47 27.34 -15.69
C ASP A 182 -12.18 27.50 -17.19
N SER A 183 -12.25 26.39 -17.92
CA SER A 183 -11.68 26.28 -19.27
C SER A 183 -12.65 26.66 -20.39
N ASP A 184 -13.70 27.43 -20.11
CA ASP A 184 -14.76 27.69 -21.10
C ASP A 184 -15.07 29.18 -21.40
N GLU A 185 -14.31 30.18 -20.94
CA GLU A 185 -14.51 31.58 -21.37
C GLU A 185 -13.24 32.35 -21.79
N ASP A 186 -13.47 33.35 -22.65
CA ASP A 186 -12.55 34.08 -23.55
C ASP A 186 -11.10 34.34 -23.07
N PRO A 187 -10.09 34.26 -23.97
CA PRO A 187 -8.67 34.40 -23.63
C PRO A 187 -8.21 35.84 -23.25
N ASP A 188 -9.14 36.80 -23.09
CA ASP A 188 -8.83 38.20 -22.75
C ASP A 188 -9.54 38.71 -21.47
N ALA A 189 -10.14 37.82 -20.67
CA ALA A 189 -10.70 38.20 -19.37
C ALA A 189 -9.59 38.32 -18.30
N GLY A 190 -9.51 39.47 -17.64
CA GLY A 190 -8.56 39.78 -16.58
C GLY A 190 -8.75 38.95 -15.31
N GLU A 191 -7.89 39.17 -14.31
CA GLU A 191 -7.72 38.40 -13.05
C GLU A 191 -8.97 38.30 -12.14
N GLU A 192 -10.15 38.76 -12.57
CA GLU A 192 -11.39 38.85 -11.78
C GLU A 192 -12.26 37.57 -11.80
N SER A 193 -11.91 36.53 -12.56
CA SER A 193 -12.77 35.32 -12.75
C SER A 193 -12.36 34.09 -11.95
N MET A 194 -11.65 34.23 -10.83
CA MET A 194 -11.18 33.10 -10.00
C MET A 194 -12.13 32.84 -8.83
N GLU A 195 -12.79 31.67 -8.78
CA GLU A 195 -13.56 31.24 -7.60
C GLU A 195 -12.75 30.34 -6.65
N LEU A 196 -13.05 30.47 -5.36
CA LEU A 196 -12.43 29.73 -4.27
C LEU A 196 -13.21 28.43 -3.99
N VAL A 197 -12.54 27.28 -4.06
CA VAL A 197 -13.16 25.98 -3.76
C VAL A 197 -12.55 25.36 -2.49
N ASP A 198 -13.38 25.17 -1.47
CA ASP A 198 -13.04 24.46 -0.23
C ASP A 198 -13.19 22.94 -0.42
N LEU A 199 -12.09 22.19 -0.32
CA LEU A 199 -12.07 20.73 -0.50
C LEU A 199 -12.29 19.95 0.80
N GLY A 200 -12.55 20.60 1.93
CA GLY A 200 -12.99 19.92 3.17
C GLY A 200 -12.03 18.84 3.67
N ILE A 201 -10.73 18.98 3.43
CA ILE A 201 -9.71 18.03 3.91
C ILE A 201 -9.51 18.22 5.41
N HIS A 202 -10.37 17.61 6.21
CA HIS A 202 -10.08 17.38 7.62
C HIS A 202 -8.90 16.42 7.71
N HIS A 203 -7.79 16.91 8.26
CA HIS A 203 -6.61 16.11 8.59
C HIS A 203 -6.99 14.92 9.48
N LYS A 204 -7.34 13.78 8.86
CA LYS A 204 -7.31 12.49 9.54
C LYS A 204 -5.87 11.98 9.43
N CYS A 205 -5.20 12.08 10.56
CA CYS A 205 -3.83 11.67 10.78
C CYS A 205 -3.56 10.29 10.15
N SER A 206 -2.43 10.18 9.45
CA SER A 206 -1.88 8.91 9.01
C SER A 206 -1.67 8.01 10.23
N ILE A 207 -2.54 7.02 10.41
CA ILE A 207 -2.33 5.95 11.39
C ILE A 207 -1.33 5.00 10.74
N ARG A 208 -0.04 5.34 10.86
CA ARG A 208 1.05 4.38 10.68
C ARG A 208 0.80 3.27 11.72
N SER A 209 0.85 2.02 11.26
CA SER A 209 0.71 0.79 12.05
C SER A 209 1.09 0.99 13.52
N GLN A 210 0.12 0.98 14.42
CA GLN A 210 0.44 0.75 15.83
C GLN A 210 0.81 -0.71 15.97
N SER A 211 2.11 -1.00 15.98
CA SER A 211 2.59 -2.20 16.65
C SER A 211 2.08 -2.13 18.10
N PRO A 212 1.45 -3.18 18.64
CA PRO A 212 0.90 -3.12 19.99
C PRO A 212 2.03 -2.89 21.00
N ILE A 213 1.91 -1.81 21.77
CA ILE A 213 2.74 -1.58 22.95
C ILE A 213 2.35 -2.64 23.98
N ILE A 214 3.18 -3.68 24.12
CA ILE A 214 3.00 -4.70 25.16
C ILE A 214 3.33 -4.05 26.51
N THR A 215 2.30 -3.63 27.25
CA THR A 215 2.42 -3.41 28.69
C THR A 215 2.35 -4.77 29.38
N ASN A 216 3.43 -5.15 30.05
CA ASN A 216 3.52 -6.36 30.88
C ASN A 216 2.38 -6.44 31.90
N ALA A 217 1.47 -7.41 31.74
CA ALA A 217 0.63 -7.93 32.80
C ALA A 217 0.41 -9.43 32.59
N ALA A 218 0.54 -10.20 33.67
CA ALA A 218 0.54 -11.66 33.75
C ALA A 218 -0.79 -12.33 33.29
N PRO A 219 -0.83 -13.67 33.07
CA PRO A 219 -1.85 -14.33 32.25
C PRO A 219 -3.05 -14.84 33.07
N PRO A 220 -4.20 -15.07 32.40
CA PRO A 220 -5.08 -16.16 32.78
C PRO A 220 -5.41 -17.11 31.61
N HIS A 221 -5.10 -18.39 31.87
CA HIS A 221 -5.78 -19.64 31.52
C HIS A 221 -6.83 -19.73 30.37
N LEU A 222 -6.57 -20.74 29.50
CA LEU A 222 -7.47 -21.68 28.80
C LEU A 222 -8.73 -21.15 28.09
N LEU A 223 -8.79 -21.35 26.75
CA LEU A 223 -9.93 -21.92 26.02
C LEU A 223 -9.50 -22.39 24.61
N GLN A 224 -10.12 -23.49 24.16
CA GLN A 224 -9.77 -24.38 23.02
C GLN A 224 -10.17 -23.84 21.62
N PRO A 225 -9.71 -24.47 20.50
CA PRO A 225 -9.76 -23.87 19.16
C PRO A 225 -11.07 -24.12 18.40
N GLY A 226 -11.56 -23.07 17.72
CA GLY A 226 -12.77 -23.10 16.89
C GLY A 226 -12.50 -22.87 15.40
N HIS A 227 -12.73 -23.94 14.63
CA HIS A 227 -13.27 -24.03 13.26
C HIS A 227 -12.78 -23.12 12.11
N LYS A 228 -12.32 -23.84 11.08
CA LYS A 228 -11.92 -23.41 9.73
C LYS A 228 -13.09 -22.76 8.98
N ASN A 229 -12.89 -21.55 8.45
CA ASN A 229 -13.86 -20.93 7.55
C ASN A 229 -13.66 -21.42 6.11
N SER A 230 -14.75 -21.87 5.50
CA SER A 230 -14.83 -22.44 4.16
C SER A 230 -14.86 -21.36 3.08
N CYS A 231 -14.19 -21.63 1.95
CA CYS A 231 -14.36 -20.90 0.70
C CYS A 231 -15.78 -21.11 0.16
N ALA A 232 -16.59 -20.04 0.08
CA ALA A 232 -17.91 -20.06 -0.51
C ALA A 232 -17.86 -19.45 -1.91
N VAL A 233 -17.95 -20.30 -2.94
CA VAL A 233 -18.06 -19.87 -4.34
C VAL A 233 -19.50 -19.45 -4.62
N ARG A 234 -19.75 -18.16 -4.85
CA ARG A 234 -21.03 -17.68 -5.42
C ARG A 234 -21.06 -18.01 -6.91
N ARG A 235 -21.83 -19.04 -7.30
CA ARG A 235 -22.20 -19.26 -8.71
C ARG A 235 -23.21 -18.20 -9.15
N GLY A 236 -22.83 -17.37 -10.12
CA GLY A 236 -23.77 -16.55 -10.89
C GLY A 236 -24.72 -17.46 -11.68
N MET A 237 -26.02 -17.18 -11.60
CA MET A 237 -27.05 -17.87 -12.38
C MET A 237 -26.96 -17.42 -13.85
N LEU A 238 -26.76 -18.36 -14.77
CA LEU A 238 -27.01 -18.14 -16.20
C LEU A 238 -28.53 -18.21 -16.46
N ALA A 239 -29.05 -17.21 -17.20
CA ALA A 239 -30.40 -17.23 -17.76
C ALA A 239 -30.52 -18.26 -18.91
N PRO A 240 -31.71 -18.85 -19.15
CA PRO A 240 -31.90 -19.84 -20.21
C PRO A 240 -32.11 -19.18 -21.60
N PRO A 241 -31.91 -19.93 -22.70
CA PRO A 241 -31.97 -19.38 -24.04
C PRO A 241 -33.42 -19.16 -24.51
N VAL A 242 -33.64 -18.09 -25.27
CA VAL A 242 -34.92 -17.75 -25.89
C VAL A 242 -35.08 -18.58 -27.17
N SER A 243 -36.16 -19.36 -27.24
CA SER A 243 -36.55 -20.11 -28.44
C SER A 243 -37.22 -19.20 -29.47
N HIS A 244 -36.78 -19.31 -30.72
CA HIS A 244 -37.42 -18.70 -31.87
C HIS A 244 -38.81 -19.31 -32.14
N SER A 245 -39.76 -18.45 -32.49
CA SER A 245 -40.92 -18.73 -33.34
C SER A 245 -41.19 -17.50 -34.20
#